data_AF-A0A7J7PVU3-F1
#
_entry.id   AF-A0A7J7PVU3-F1
#
_cell.length_a   1.000
_cell.length_b   1.000
_cell.length_c   1.000
_cell.angle_alpha   90.00
_cell.angle_beta   90.00
_cell.angle_gamma   90.00
#
_symmetry.space_group_name_H-M   'P 1'
#
loop_
_entity.id
_entity.type
_entity.pdbx_description
1 polymer ?
#
loop_
_entity_poly.entity_id
_entity_poly.type
_entity_poly.pdbx_seq_one_letter_code
_entity_poly.pdbx_strand_id
1 'polypeptide(L)' 'MCEICFDAQAVVSLQACGHALCVDCCREMCKLHHFKPALCPYCRQIIRGFSARV' A
#
# COMPACT_ATOMS: atom_id res chain seq x y z
N MET A 1 7.11 -11.12 -0.81
CA MET A 1 5.77 -11.51 -1.30
C MET A 1 4.75 -10.57 -0.67
N CYS A 2 3.71 -10.15 -1.39
CA CYS A 2 2.65 -9.30 -0.84
C CYS A 2 1.72 -10.12 0.05
N GLU A 3 1.54 -9.73 1.31
CA GLU A 3 0.73 -10.48 2.29
C GLU A 3 -0.78 -10.16 2.17
N ILE A 4 -1.16 -9.30 1.23
CA ILE A 4 -2.58 -8.98 0.98
C ILE A 4 -3.15 -9.90 -0.10
N CYS A 5 -2.48 -10.00 -1.25
CA CYS A 5 -2.93 -10.84 -2.35
C CYS A 5 -2.26 -12.22 -2.41
N PHE A 6 -1.13 -12.42 -1.71
CA PHE A 6 -0.34 -13.65 -1.76
C PHE A 6 0.05 -14.11 -3.18
N ASP A 7 0.14 -13.17 -4.12
CA ASP A 7 0.37 -13.46 -5.54
C ASP A 7 1.61 -12.72 -6.07
N ALA A 8 1.67 -11.40 -5.85
CA ALA A 8 2.73 -10.55 -6.39
C ALA A 8 3.86 -10.24 -5.37
N GLN A 9 5.00 -9.75 -5.85
CA GLN A 9 6.08 -9.26 -4.98
C GLN A 9 5.75 -7.90 -4.35
N ALA A 10 6.18 -7.72 -3.10
CA ALA A 10 6.00 -6.49 -2.34
C ALA A 10 7.08 -5.47 -2.69
N VAL A 11 6.95 -4.83 -3.85
CA VAL A 11 7.95 -3.92 -4.43
C VAL A 11 7.72 -2.44 -4.12
N VAL A 12 6.58 -2.09 -3.52
CA VAL A 12 6.22 -0.71 -3.16
C VAL A 12 6.16 -0.56 -1.66
N SER A 13 6.79 0.47 -1.10
CA SER A 13 6.69 0.84 0.32
C SER A 13 5.81 2.05 0.56
N LEU A 14 5.01 2.00 1.62
CA LEU A 14 4.24 3.13 2.10
C LEU A 14 5.15 4.09 2.88
N GLN A 15 5.27 5.35 2.44
CA GLN A 15 6.23 6.30 3.02
C GLN A 15 5.97 6.62 4.50
N ALA A 16 4.72 6.53 4.98
CA ALA A 16 4.37 6.87 6.35
C ALA A 16 4.74 5.78 7.39
N CYS A 17 4.81 4.52 6.97
CA CYS A 17 4.97 3.38 7.90
C CYS A 17 5.98 2.32 7.45
N GLY A 18 6.52 2.40 6.23
CA GLY A 18 7.53 1.49 5.71
C GLY A 18 7.00 0.11 5.28
N HIS A 19 5.73 -0.22 5.54
CA HIS A 19 5.13 -1.48 5.09
C HIS A 19 5.14 -1.59 3.55
N ALA A 20 5.41 -2.79 3.06
CA ALA A 20 5.57 -3.05 1.63
C ALA A 20 4.41 -3.89 1.07
N LEU A 21 3.95 -3.53 -0.12
CA LEU A 21 2.87 -4.19 -0.86
C LEU A 21 3.22 -4.27 -2.36
N CYS A 22 2.45 -5.06 -3.10
CA CYS A 22 2.50 -5.00 -4.56
C CYS A 22 1.79 -3.76 -5.11
N VAL A 23 2.11 -3.41 -6.36
CA VAL A 23 1.56 -2.24 -7.05
C VAL A 23 0.03 -2.32 -7.15
N ASP A 24 -0.52 -3.49 -7.49
CA ASP A 24 -1.96 -3.66 -7.66
C ASP A 24 -2.75 -3.46 -6.37
N CYS A 25 -2.29 -4.03 -5.25
CA CYS A 25 -2.92 -3.80 -3.95
C CYS A 25 -2.88 -2.31 -3.55
N CYS A 26 -1.74 -1.63 -3.76
CA CYS A 26 -1.66 -0.19 -3.52
C CYS A 26 -2.64 0.61 -4.38
N ARG A 27 -2.82 0.22 -5.65
CA ARG A 27 -3.70 0.89 -6.60
C ARG A 27 -5.16 0.74 -6.21
N GLU A 28 -5.61 -0.47 -5.85
CA GLU A 28 -6.99 -0.73 -5.41
C GLU A 28 -7.35 0.06 -4.14
N MET A 29 -6.42 0.16 -3.20
CA MET A 29 -6.61 0.97 -1.99
C MET A 29 -6.85 2.45 -2.30
N CYS A 30 -6.18 3.00 -3.31
CA CYS A 30 -6.39 4.39 -3.72
C CYS A 30 -7.76 4.62 -4.37
N LYS A 31 -8.36 3.59 -4.99
CA LYS A 31 -9.69 3.68 -5.64
C LYS A 31 -10.84 3.62 -4.65
N LEU A 32 -10.66 2.91 -3.52
CA LEU A 32 -11.73 2.64 -2.57
C LEU A 32 -12.18 3.85 -1.74
N HIS A 33 -11.39 4.93 -1.69
CA HIS A 33 -11.66 6.06 -0.81
C HIS A 33 -11.75 7.40 -1.56
N HIS A 34 -12.95 7.75 -2.03
CA HIS A 34 -13.20 9.03 -2.73
C HIS A 34 -13.12 10.28 -1.81
N PHE A 35 -13.44 10.14 -0.53
CA PHE A 35 -13.51 11.26 0.43
C PHE A 35 -12.74 11.04 1.73
N LYS A 36 -12.01 9.93 1.83
CA LYS A 36 -11.20 9.59 3.02
C LYS A 36 -9.77 9.24 2.57
N PRO A 37 -8.74 9.57 3.35
CA PRO A 37 -7.40 9.12 3.03
C PRO A 37 -7.34 7.58 3.11
N ALA A 38 -6.69 6.95 2.15
CA ALA A 38 -6.40 5.52 2.21
C ALA A 38 -5.48 5.23 3.42
N LEU A 39 -5.78 4.14 4.14
CA LEU A 39 -5.06 3.74 5.35
C LEU A 39 -4.26 2.46 5.08
N CYS A 40 -3.04 2.37 5.61
CA CYS A 40 -2.22 1.16 5.56
C CYS A 40 -2.99 -0.04 6.14
N PRO A 41 -3.00 -1.22 5.48
CA PRO A 41 -3.77 -2.36 5.96
C PRO A 41 -3.14 -3.00 7.22
N TYR A 42 -1.84 -2.77 7.45
CA TYR A 42 -1.10 -3.32 8.57
C TYR A 42 -1.28 -2.49 9.85
N CYS A 43 -0.96 -1.20 9.78
CA CYS A 43 -0.90 -0.33 10.96
C CYS A 43 -1.93 0.80 10.95
N ARG A 44 -2.81 0.86 9.95
CA ARG A 44 -3.87 1.87 9.81
C ARG A 44 -3.40 3.33 9.77
N GLN A 45 -2.10 3.56 9.56
CA GLN A 45 -1.52 4.89 9.30
C GLN A 45 -2.03 5.44 7.97
N ILE A 46 -2.23 6.75 7.88
CA ILE A 46 -2.60 7.43 6.63
C ILE A 46 -1.49 7.23 5.60
N ILE A 47 -1.86 6.77 4.40
CA ILE A 47 -0.94 6.67 3.28
C ILE A 47 -0.65 8.09 2.78
N ARG A 48 0.61 8.51 2.92
CA ARG A 48 1.10 9.82 2.48
C ARG A 48 1.87 9.78 1.15
N GLY A 49 2.15 8.59 0.65
CA GLY A 49 2.93 8.38 -0.57
C GLY A 49 3.44 6.96 -0.68
N PHE A 50 3.98 6.66 -1.85
CA PHE A 50 4.53 5.36 -2.23
C PHE A 50 5.99 5.54 -2.65
N SER A 51 6.83 4.56 -2.35
CA SER A 51 8.23 4.52 -2.82
C SER A 51 8.51 3.16 -3.45
N ALA A 52 9.09 3.15 -4.65
CA ALA A 52 9.55 1.93 -5.29
C ALA A 52 10.81 1.42 -4.59
N ARG A 53 10.85 0.14 -4.24
CA ARG A 53 12.08 -0.57 -3.89
C ARG A 53 12.62 -1.17 -5.18
N VAL A 54 13.44 -0.39 -5.89
CA VAL A 54 14.28 -0.88 -6.99
C VAL A 54 15.61 -1.39 -6.46
#